data_AF-A0A497SQD5-F1
#
_entry.id   AF-A0A497SQD5-F1
#
_cell.length_a   1.000
_cell.length_b   1.000
_cell.length_c   1.000
_cell.angle_alpha   90.00
_cell.angle_beta   90.00
_cell.angle_gamma   90.00
#
_symmetry.space_group_name_H-M   'P 1'
#
loop_
_entity.id
_entity.type
_entity.pdbx_description
1 polymer ?
#
loop_
_entity_poly.entity_id
_entity_poly.type
_entity_poly.pdbx_seq_one_letter_code
_entity_poly.pdbx_strand_id
1 'polypeptide(L)'
;MEYLKSTEREALISVLHGLTIFIDHCRRSQLAYEDFKKNRGIAIKLQEYIRGRAERFSHRSGLCGVCMSVLAGRDNRIGLVLLSEIEEKLKPYQKAIKEIQEECINENCKAALKKAIELKEEILEKYF
;
A
#
# COMPACT_ATOMS: atom_id res chain seq x y z
N MET A 1 17.66 -15.00 -11.57
CA MET A 1 17.33 -13.76 -12.29
C MET A 1 16.78 -14.09 -13.68
N GLU A 2 15.53 -13.75 -13.93
CA GLU A 2 14.89 -13.86 -15.26
C GLU A 2 15.31 -12.72 -16.20
N TYR A 3 15.35 -12.97 -17.51
CA TYR A 3 15.55 -11.93 -18.51
C TYR A 3 14.27 -11.09 -18.70
N LEU A 4 14.41 -9.76 -18.75
CA LEU A 4 13.31 -8.80 -18.89
C LEU A 4 13.47 -7.95 -20.15
N LYS A 5 12.39 -7.75 -20.90
CA LYS A 5 12.30 -6.70 -21.92
C LYS A 5 12.33 -5.31 -21.25
N SER A 6 12.69 -4.25 -21.99
CA SER A 6 12.81 -2.91 -21.39
C SER A 6 11.50 -2.43 -20.77
N THR A 7 10.37 -2.65 -21.44
CA THR A 7 9.04 -2.26 -20.96
C THR A 7 8.62 -3.02 -19.69
N GLU A 8 8.90 -4.32 -19.63
CA GLU A 8 8.64 -5.16 -18.45
C GLU A 8 9.48 -4.70 -17.25
N ARG A 9 10.73 -4.30 -17.53
CA ARG A 9 11.64 -3.75 -16.51
C ARG A 9 11.14 -2.40 -15.98
N GLU A 10 10.64 -1.52 -16.85
CA GLU A 10 10.05 -0.24 -16.45
C GLU A 10 8.80 -0.42 -15.57
N ALA A 11 7.93 -1.38 -15.93
CA ALA A 11 6.76 -1.74 -15.13
C ALA A 11 7.16 -2.28 -13.75
N LEU A 12 8.13 -3.19 -13.69
CA LEU A 12 8.65 -3.74 -12.41
C LEU A 12 9.32 -2.67 -11.54
N ILE A 13 10.10 -1.76 -12.13
CA ILE A 13 10.68 -0.63 -11.41
C ILE A 13 9.58 0.26 -10.83
N SER A 14 8.53 0.53 -11.61
CA SER A 14 7.38 1.32 -11.16
C SER A 14 6.66 0.65 -9.98
N VAL A 15 6.51 -0.68 -10.01
CA VAL A 15 5.97 -1.45 -8.89
C VAL A 15 6.85 -1.37 -7.65
N LEU A 16 8.15 -1.59 -7.78
CA LEU A 16 9.10 -1.50 -6.67
C LEU A 16 9.12 -0.10 -6.05
N HIS A 17 8.99 0.94 -6.88
CA HIS A 17 8.85 2.30 -6.42
C HIS A 17 7.55 2.51 -5.64
N GLY A 18 6.42 2.05 -6.18
CA GLY A 18 5.12 2.09 -5.50
C GLY A 18 5.13 1.37 -4.15
N LEU A 19 5.64 0.14 -4.10
CA LEU A 19 5.80 -0.64 -2.87
C LEU A 19 6.69 0.08 -1.86
N THR A 20 7.79 0.71 -2.31
CA THR A 20 8.68 1.45 -1.42
C THR A 20 7.99 2.67 -0.79
N ILE A 21 7.23 3.45 -1.58
CA ILE A 21 6.43 4.57 -1.07
C ILE A 21 5.40 4.07 -0.05
N PHE A 22 4.70 2.99 -0.37
CA PHE A 22 3.72 2.39 0.52
C PHE A 22 4.34 1.96 1.86
N ILE A 23 5.44 1.20 1.80
CA ILE A 23 6.16 0.69 2.99
C ILE A 23 6.61 1.85 3.87
N ASP A 24 7.23 2.88 3.28
CA ASP A 24 7.72 4.04 4.01
C ASP A 24 6.57 4.85 4.66
N HIS A 25 5.48 5.06 3.93
CA HIS A 25 4.29 5.69 4.48
C HIS A 25 3.72 4.88 5.67
N CYS A 26 3.50 3.57 5.49
CA CYS A 26 2.95 2.73 6.54
C CYS A 26 3.85 2.66 7.78
N ARG A 27 5.18 2.63 7.63
CA ARG A 27 6.12 2.68 8.75
C ARG A 27 5.99 3.99 9.52
N ARG A 28 6.03 5.13 8.84
CA ARG A 28 5.90 6.46 9.47
C ARG A 28 4.55 6.61 10.17
N SER A 29 3.46 6.19 9.52
CA SER A 29 2.11 6.25 10.11
C SER A 29 1.96 5.33 11.33
N GLN A 30 2.58 4.14 11.32
CA GLN A 30 2.56 3.25 12.50
C GLN A 30 3.34 3.83 13.67
N LEU A 31 4.54 4.37 13.43
CA LEU A 31 5.34 5.04 14.47
C LEU A 31 4.58 6.23 15.06
N ALA A 32 4.01 7.09 14.21
CA ALA A 32 3.20 8.22 14.62
C ALA A 32 1.94 7.78 15.40
N TYR A 33 1.27 6.71 14.99
CA TYR A 33 0.11 6.16 15.70
C TYR A 33 0.49 5.59 17.07
N GLU A 34 1.62 4.89 17.19
CA GLU A 34 2.10 4.37 18.47
C GLU A 34 2.48 5.50 19.44
N ASP A 35 3.09 6.59 18.94
CA ASP A 35 3.37 7.80 19.72
C ASP A 35 2.09 8.55 20.11
N PHE A 36 1.13 8.65 19.19
CA PHE A 36 -0.16 9.28 19.43
C PHE A 36 -1.01 8.49 20.42
N LYS A 37 -0.96 7.15 20.38
CA LYS A 37 -1.68 6.26 21.30
C LYS A 37 -1.17 6.39 22.75
N LYS A 38 0.12 6.64 22.94
CA LYS A 38 0.70 6.93 24.27
C LYS A 38 0.18 8.24 24.88
N ASN A 39 -0.26 9.19 24.04
CA ASN A 39 -0.72 10.53 24.46
C ASN A 39 -2.22 10.77 24.22
N ARG A 40 -3.02 9.72 23.99
CA ARG A 40 -4.41 9.84 23.51
C ARG A 40 -5.43 10.11 24.62
N GLY A 41 -6.00 11.32 24.64
CA GLY A 41 -7.16 11.69 25.46
C GLY A 41 -8.52 11.28 24.88
N ILE A 42 -9.57 11.31 25.70
CA ILE A 42 -10.95 10.88 25.36
C ILE A 42 -11.55 11.69 24.19
N ALA A 43 -11.25 12.99 24.09
CA ALA A 43 -11.79 13.87 23.05
C ALA A 43 -11.37 13.46 21.62
N ILE A 44 -10.16 12.92 21.46
CA ILE A 44 -9.63 12.48 20.18
C ILE A 44 -10.33 11.20 19.70
N LYS A 45 -10.62 10.26 20.61
CA LYS A 45 -11.40 9.06 20.29
C LYS A 45 -12.79 9.41 19.77
N LEU A 46 -13.43 10.41 20.38
CA LEU A 46 -14.77 10.85 19.99
C LEU A 46 -14.77 11.54 18.61
N GLN A 47 -13.75 12.34 18.33
CA GLN A 47 -13.60 13.00 17.03
C GLN A 47 -13.39 12.01 15.88
N GLU A 48 -12.60 10.95 16.11
CA GLU A 48 -12.38 9.87 15.13
C GLU A 48 -13.63 9.05 14.85
N TYR A 49 -14.46 8.85 15.87
CA TYR A 49 -15.74 8.16 15.74
C TYR A 49 -16.74 8.97 14.90
N ILE A 50 -16.82 10.29 15.12
CA ILE A 50 -17.81 11.16 14.47
C ILE A 50 -17.42 11.54 13.04
N ARG A 51 -16.14 11.84 12.79
CA ARG A 51 -15.69 12.41 11.50
C ARG A 51 -14.98 11.40 10.59
N GLY A 52 -14.86 10.14 11.04
CA GLY A 52 -13.91 9.20 10.45
C GLY A 52 -12.47 9.59 10.80
N ARG A 53 -11.53 8.65 10.62
CA ARG A 53 -10.11 8.94 10.89
C ARG A 53 -9.60 9.98 9.89
N ALA A 54 -8.92 11.01 10.39
CA ALA A 54 -8.29 12.08 9.60
C ALA A 54 -7.34 11.56 8.51
N GLU A 55 -6.92 10.30 8.58
CA GLU A 55 -6.01 9.68 7.63
C GLU A 55 -6.70 9.05 6.42
N ARG A 56 -8.02 8.81 6.42
CA ARG A 56 -8.70 8.10 5.31
C ARG A 56 -9.11 9.01 4.16
N PHE A 57 -8.91 8.54 2.92
CA PHE A 57 -9.24 9.25 1.68
C PHE A 57 -10.75 9.40 1.50
N SER A 58 -11.51 8.34 1.78
CA SER A 58 -12.97 8.36 1.80
C SER A 58 -13.53 7.20 2.62
N HIS A 59 -14.74 7.36 3.13
CA HIS A 59 -15.46 6.28 3.83
C HIS A 59 -15.65 5.03 2.96
N ARG A 60 -15.79 5.22 1.63
CA ARG A 60 -15.99 4.12 0.67
C ARG A 60 -14.74 3.34 0.33
N SER A 61 -13.59 4.02 0.22
CA SER A 61 -12.34 3.36 -0.17
C SER A 61 -11.66 2.65 0.99
N GLY A 62 -11.85 3.12 2.23
CA GLY A 62 -11.16 2.58 3.41
C GLY A 62 -9.64 2.80 3.41
N LEU A 63 -9.05 3.32 2.34
CA LEU A 63 -7.62 3.59 2.22
C LEU A 63 -7.30 5.01 2.70
N CYS A 64 -6.08 5.22 3.21
CA CYS A 64 -5.56 6.57 3.38
C CYS A 64 -5.23 7.21 2.03
N GLY A 65 -5.08 8.53 1.97
CA GLY A 65 -4.78 9.25 0.72
C GLY A 65 -3.56 8.71 -0.02
N VAL A 66 -2.51 8.34 0.71
CA VAL A 66 -1.28 7.77 0.12
C VAL A 66 -1.50 6.34 -0.35
N CYS A 67 -2.07 5.47 0.48
CA CYS A 67 -2.36 4.08 0.11
C CYS A 67 -3.35 3.99 -1.05
N MET A 68 -4.31 4.93 -1.15
CA MET A 68 -5.21 5.04 -2.29
C MET A 68 -4.45 5.33 -3.58
N SER A 69 -3.58 6.35 -3.56
CA SER A 69 -2.77 6.72 -4.72
C SER A 69 -1.82 5.60 -5.18
N VAL A 70 -1.29 4.79 -4.26
CA VAL A 70 -0.37 3.70 -4.59
C VAL A 70 -1.10 2.43 -5.03
N LEU A 71 -2.09 1.97 -4.25
CA LEU A 71 -2.74 0.67 -4.48
C LEU A 71 -3.78 0.76 -5.60
N ALA A 72 -4.72 1.70 -5.48
CA ALA A 72 -5.83 1.84 -6.42
C ALA A 72 -5.50 2.78 -7.60
N GLY A 73 -4.54 3.69 -7.41
CA GLY A 73 -4.23 4.73 -8.37
C GLY A 73 -5.12 5.97 -8.17
N ARG A 74 -4.53 7.15 -8.28
CA ARG A 74 -5.23 8.44 -8.24
C ARG A 74 -4.60 9.40 -9.25
N ASP A 75 -5.39 10.37 -9.72
CA ASP A 75 -4.91 11.49 -10.54
C ASP A 75 -4.17 11.03 -11.81
N ASN A 76 -4.81 10.14 -12.59
CA ASN A 76 -4.31 9.54 -13.84
C ASN A 76 -3.06 8.66 -13.72
N ARG A 77 -2.66 8.25 -12.51
CA ARG A 77 -1.59 7.27 -12.31
C ARG A 77 -2.14 5.85 -12.20
N ILE A 78 -1.46 4.89 -12.83
CA ILE A 78 -1.80 3.47 -12.73
C ILE A 78 -1.39 2.97 -11.33
N GLY A 79 -2.37 2.51 -10.54
CA GLY A 79 -2.12 1.91 -9.22
C GLY A 79 -1.60 0.48 -9.32
N LEU A 80 -1.03 -0.05 -8.24
CA LEU A 80 -0.49 -1.42 -8.19
C LEU A 80 -1.54 -2.48 -8.56
N VAL A 81 -2.81 -2.29 -8.16
CA VAL A 81 -3.91 -3.21 -8.51
C VAL A 81 -4.10 -3.25 -10.02
N LEU A 82 -4.25 -2.07 -10.65
CA LEU A 82 -4.46 -1.96 -12.09
C LEU A 82 -3.23 -2.44 -12.89
N LEU A 83 -2.01 -2.11 -12.42
CA LEU A 83 -0.75 -2.61 -13.01
C LEU A 83 -0.72 -4.14 -13.01
N SER A 84 -1.12 -4.77 -11.90
CA SER A 84 -1.13 -6.24 -11.78
C SER A 84 -2.18 -6.93 -12.65
N GLU A 85 -3.19 -6.20 -13.11
CA GLU A 85 -4.24 -6.70 -14.00
C GLU A 85 -3.83 -6.63 -15.48
N ILE A 86 -3.09 -5.59 -15.86
CA ILE A 86 -2.71 -5.35 -17.25
C ILE A 86 -1.37 -6.00 -17.62
N GLU A 87 -0.41 -6.06 -16.70
CA GLU A 87 0.93 -6.58 -16.97
C GLU A 87 1.04 -8.08 -16.67
N GLU A 88 1.38 -8.87 -17.69
CA GLU A 88 1.43 -10.34 -17.57
C GLU A 88 2.43 -10.82 -16.51
N LYS A 89 3.57 -10.15 -16.38
CA LYS A 89 4.60 -10.45 -15.37
C LYS A 89 4.16 -10.13 -13.94
N LEU A 90 3.15 -9.27 -13.77
CA LEU A 90 2.61 -8.91 -12.47
C LEU A 90 1.39 -9.72 -12.06
N LYS A 91 0.77 -10.48 -12.98
CA LYS A 91 -0.35 -11.38 -12.68
C LYS A 91 -0.09 -12.33 -11.51
N PRO A 92 1.10 -12.96 -11.37
CA PRO A 92 1.38 -13.82 -10.21
C PRO A 92 1.25 -13.09 -8.86
N TYR A 93 1.51 -11.79 -8.84
CA TYR A 93 1.50 -10.94 -7.65
C TYR A 93 0.14 -10.28 -7.38
N GLN A 94 -0.82 -10.39 -8.30
CA GLN A 94 -2.13 -9.74 -8.18
C GLN A 94 -2.84 -10.13 -6.87
N LYS A 95 -2.76 -11.40 -6.47
CA LYS A 95 -3.34 -11.88 -5.22
C LYS A 95 -2.72 -11.18 -4.01
N ALA A 96 -1.39 -11.11 -3.94
CA ALA A 96 -0.69 -10.44 -2.84
C ALA A 96 -1.03 -8.94 -2.77
N ILE A 97 -1.12 -8.27 -3.92
CA ILE A 97 -1.50 -6.85 -4.00
C ILE A 97 -2.93 -6.62 -3.49
N LYS A 98 -3.89 -7.47 -3.88
CA LYS A 98 -5.27 -7.41 -3.39
C LYS A 98 -5.34 -7.65 -1.88
N GLU A 99 -4.59 -8.62 -1.37
CA GLU A 99 -4.51 -8.87 0.06
C GLU A 99 -3.93 -7.67 0.83
N ILE A 100 -2.88 -7.00 0.33
CA ILE A 100 -2.35 -5.77 0.94
C ILE A 100 -3.45 -4.70 1.02
N GLN A 101 -4.23 -4.54 -0.05
CA GLN A 101 -5.34 -3.58 -0.08
C GLN A 101 -6.43 -3.92 0.93
N GLU A 102 -6.85 -5.17 1.01
CA GLU A 102 -7.86 -5.64 1.97
C GLU A 102 -7.41 -5.42 3.41
N GLU A 103 -6.17 -5.75 3.75
CA GLU A 103 -5.61 -5.51 5.09
C GLU A 103 -5.62 -4.01 5.44
N CYS A 104 -5.30 -3.13 4.48
CA CYS A 104 -5.40 -1.69 4.69
C CYS A 104 -6.85 -1.21 4.91
N ILE A 105 -7.80 -1.71 4.11
CA ILE A 105 -9.23 -1.39 4.25
C ILE A 105 -9.73 -1.80 5.64
N ASN A 106 -9.30 -2.96 6.11
CA ASN A 106 -9.62 -3.53 7.42
C ASN A 106 -8.79 -2.97 8.58
N GLU A 107 -8.00 -1.90 8.35
CA GLU A 107 -7.16 -1.24 9.37
C GLU A 107 -6.05 -2.11 9.96
N ASN A 108 -5.74 -3.24 9.34
CA ASN A 108 -4.65 -4.11 9.74
C ASN A 108 -3.34 -3.68 9.07
N CYS A 109 -2.95 -2.42 9.27
CA CYS A 109 -1.80 -1.81 8.61
C CYS A 109 -0.47 -2.55 8.88
N LYS A 110 -0.35 -3.26 10.02
CA LYS A 110 0.83 -4.08 10.34
C LYS A 110 0.94 -5.29 9.41
N ALA A 111 -0.18 -5.99 9.17
CA ALA A 111 -0.21 -7.09 8.22
C ALA A 111 0.00 -6.59 6.77
N ALA A 112 -0.65 -5.49 6.39
CA ALA A 112 -0.45 -4.88 5.07
C ALA A 112 1.03 -4.51 4.81
N LEU A 113 1.69 -3.89 5.80
CA LEU A 113 3.11 -3.55 5.74
C LEU A 113 3.99 -4.80 5.59
N LYS A 114 3.73 -5.85 6.38
CA LYS A 114 4.49 -7.10 6.31
C LYS A 114 4.40 -7.72 4.91
N LYS A 115 3.17 -7.89 4.39
CA LYS A 115 2.94 -8.45 3.04
C LYS A 115 3.60 -7.61 1.94
N ALA A 116 3.58 -6.27 2.06
CA ALA A 116 4.23 -5.40 1.10
C ALA A 116 5.76 -5.53 1.09
N ILE A 117 6.39 -5.72 2.26
CA ILE A 117 7.83 -5.99 2.36
C ILE A 117 8.16 -7.33 1.72
N GLU A 118 7.44 -8.39 2.09
CA GLU A 118 7.62 -9.74 1.54
C GLU A 118 7.49 -9.74 0.01
N LEU A 119 6.47 -9.07 -0.52
CA LEU A 119 6.26 -8.94 -1.97
C LEU A 119 7.40 -8.19 -2.66
N LYS A 120 7.93 -7.13 -2.04
CA LYS A 120 9.07 -6.38 -2.60
C LYS A 120 10.32 -7.26 -2.65
N GLU A 121 10.60 -8.02 -1.60
CA GLU A 121 11.74 -8.93 -1.52
C GLU A 121 11.61 -10.05 -2.56
N GLU A 122 10.44 -10.67 -2.70
CA GLU A 122 10.16 -11.69 -3.72
C GLU A 122 10.42 -11.19 -5.14
N ILE A 123 9.94 -9.98 -5.47
CA ILE A 123 10.16 -9.37 -6.79
C ILE A 123 11.65 -9.10 -7.03
N LEU A 124 12.37 -8.61 -6.01
CA LEU A 124 13.80 -8.34 -6.11
C LEU A 124 14.56 -9.64 -6.36
N GLU A 125 14.38 -10.67 -5.55
CA GLU A 125 15.11 -11.95 -5.69
C GLU A 125 14.89 -12.62 -7.06
N LYS A 126 13.70 -12.48 -7.63
CA LYS A 126 13.36 -13.12 -8.89
C LYS A 126 13.96 -12.39 -10.11
N TYR A 127 14.01 -11.07 -10.06
CA TYR A 127 14.26 -10.22 -11.24
C TYR A 127 15.50 -9.32 -11.15
N PHE A 128 16.08 -9.11 -9.97
CA PHE A 128 17.20 -8.21 -9.70
C PHE A 128 18.31 -8.91 -8.90
#